data_AF-A0A8V0XZB4-F1
#
_entry.id   AF-A0A8V0XZB4-F1
#
_cell.length_a   1.000
_cell.length_b   1.000
_cell.length_c   1.000
_cell.angle_alpha   90.00
_cell.angle_beta   90.00
_cell.angle_gamma   90.00
#
_symmetry.space_group_name_H-M   'P 1'
#
loop_
_entity.id
_entity.type
_entity.pdbx_description
1 polymer ?
#
loop_
_entity_poly.entity_id
_entity_poly.type
_entity_poly.pdbx_seq_one_letter_code
_entity_poly.pdbx_strand_id
1 'polypeptide(L)'
;MQDVGVGLYPSMSLLNHSCDPNCVIIFEGYQLLLRSIREIQIGEELTISYIESLMPTSERQKQLKRQYCFECDCCLCQDQEKDAKKLAGEEPAWKEVKDAVNEVKYPKSKEEWEKVLAKCQHLLSSHTSHLPDTNIYQLKLLDCAMDACINLEAWEQALCYGSRTLGPYRLYYPDFHPLRAVQLMRVGKLQYSQGMLPQALGTLKQKPLSGVMCLQNTGSLTSHLKLYITVGVFFFPWTTCCFKKCQAHSCVLPTVLC
;
A
#
# COMPACT_ATOMS: atom_id res chain seq x y z
N MET A 1 -5.39 -0.25 4.90
CA MET A 1 -4.76 0.72 5.84
C MET A 1 -5.90 1.50 6.47
N GLN A 2 -5.91 1.67 7.79
CA GLN A 2 -6.98 2.39 8.48
C GLN A 2 -6.57 3.85 8.66
N ASP A 3 -7.43 4.79 8.32
CA ASP A 3 -7.20 6.22 8.58
C ASP A 3 -7.34 6.50 10.08
N VAL A 4 -6.38 7.22 10.64
CA VAL A 4 -6.26 7.42 12.10
C VAL A 4 -6.42 8.88 12.52
N GLY A 5 -6.35 9.81 11.57
CA GLY A 5 -6.48 11.25 11.81
C GLY A 5 -6.16 12.09 10.57
N VAL A 6 -6.29 13.41 10.72
CA VAL A 6 -5.96 14.41 9.70
C VAL A 6 -5.04 15.47 10.31
N GLY A 7 -4.03 15.91 9.57
CA GLY A 7 -3.06 16.93 9.99
C GLY A 7 -2.70 17.88 8.86
N LEU A 8 -2.24 19.08 9.22
CA LEU A 8 -1.79 20.11 8.27
C LEU A 8 -0.27 20.23 8.31
N TYR A 9 0.37 20.14 7.14
CA TYR A 9 1.83 20.17 7.00
C TYR A 9 2.24 21.19 5.91
N PRO A 10 2.28 22.50 6.22
CA PRO A 10 2.44 23.55 5.22
C PRO A 10 3.66 23.37 4.30
N SER A 11 4.80 22.94 4.84
CA SER A 11 6.01 22.70 4.02
C SER A 11 5.84 21.54 3.04
N MET A 12 5.03 20.53 3.37
CA MET A 12 4.77 19.38 2.51
C MET A 12 3.66 19.67 1.49
N SER A 13 2.78 20.64 1.76
CA SER A 13 1.76 21.11 0.83
C SER A 13 2.32 21.81 -0.42
N LEU A 14 3.64 22.05 -0.47
CA LEU A 14 4.33 22.57 -1.65
C LEU A 14 4.61 21.50 -2.72
N LEU A 15 4.60 20.21 -2.35
CA LEU A 15 4.91 19.12 -3.25
C LEU A 15 3.75 18.86 -4.20
N ASN A 16 3.97 18.94 -5.50
CA ASN A 16 2.94 18.69 -6.50
C ASN A 16 2.58 17.20 -6.65
N HIS A 17 1.47 16.96 -7.35
CA HIS A 17 0.98 15.62 -7.62
C HIS A 17 1.66 14.96 -8.82
N SER A 18 1.97 13.67 -8.69
CA SER A 18 2.09 12.75 -9.82
C SER A 18 1.40 11.42 -9.49
N CYS A 19 0.76 10.79 -10.48
CA CYS A 19 0.28 9.41 -10.33
C CYS A 19 1.44 8.40 -10.36
N ASP A 20 2.62 8.80 -10.85
CA ASP A 20 3.89 8.07 -10.77
C ASP A 20 4.94 8.95 -10.05
N PRO A 21 4.83 9.08 -8.71
CA PRO A 21 5.62 10.04 -7.96
C PRO A 21 7.07 9.59 -7.78
N ASN A 22 7.97 10.53 -7.46
CA ASN A 22 9.34 10.21 -7.04
C ASN A 22 9.55 10.20 -5.53
N CYS A 23 8.58 10.71 -4.77
CA CYS A 23 8.59 10.71 -3.31
C CYS A 23 7.34 10.02 -2.74
N VAL A 24 7.48 9.53 -1.52
CA VAL A 24 6.38 9.02 -0.71
C VAL A 24 6.41 9.62 0.69
N ILE A 25 5.23 9.82 1.25
CA ILE A 25 5.05 10.27 2.63
C ILE A 25 4.83 9.05 3.53
N ILE A 26 5.55 9.04 4.65
CA ILE A 26 5.46 8.04 5.71
C ILE A 26 5.22 8.79 7.02
N PHE A 27 4.35 8.27 7.87
CA PHE A 27 4.09 8.85 9.18
C PHE A 27 4.81 8.06 10.29
N GLU A 28 5.35 8.78 11.27
CA GLU A 28 5.82 8.26 12.56
C GLU A 28 5.04 8.97 13.67
N GLY A 29 3.90 8.40 14.05
CA GLY A 29 2.93 9.13 14.88
C GLY A 29 2.39 10.36 14.12
N TYR A 30 2.67 11.56 14.63
CA TYR A 30 2.33 12.83 13.97
C TYR A 30 3.46 13.39 13.09
N GLN A 31 4.65 12.77 13.10
CA GLN A 31 5.77 13.24 12.30
C GLN A 31 5.63 12.75 10.86
N LEU A 32 5.80 13.66 9.90
CA LEU A 32 5.73 13.37 8.47
C LEU A 32 7.16 13.25 7.92
N LEU A 33 7.45 12.10 7.32
CA LEU A 33 8.72 11.81 6.67
C LEU A 33 8.51 11.73 5.16
N LEU A 34 9.23 12.55 4.41
CA LEU A 34 9.33 12.48 2.97
C LEU A 34 10.53 11.61 2.58
N ARG A 35 10.31 10.59 1.73
CA ARG A 35 11.39 9.74 1.22
C ARG A 35 11.29 9.60 -0.29
N SER A 36 12.43 9.62 -0.96
CA SER A 36 12.49 9.26 -2.37
C SER A 36 12.25 7.76 -2.56
N ILE A 37 11.59 7.40 -3.66
CA ILE A 37 11.31 6.01 -4.06
C ILE A 37 11.98 5.63 -5.39
N ARG A 38 12.67 6.59 -6.00
CA ARG A 38 13.57 6.41 -7.14
C ARG A 38 14.68 7.44 -7.08
N GLU A 39 15.68 7.28 -7.94
CA GLU A 39 16.69 8.32 -8.15
C GLU A 39 16.03 9.61 -8.66
N ILE A 40 16.51 10.75 -8.17
CA ILE A 40 16.00 12.09 -8.48
C ILE A 40 17.16 12.92 -9.00
N GLN A 41 17.01 13.47 -10.20
CA GLN A 41 18.04 14.29 -10.82
C GLN A 41 18.04 15.72 -10.28
N ILE A 42 19.17 16.43 -10.37
CA ILE A 42 19.25 17.83 -9.96
C ILE A 42 18.30 18.66 -10.83
N GLY A 43 17.42 19.42 -10.17
CA GLY A 43 16.40 20.23 -10.82
C GLY A 43 15.11 19.48 -11.17
N GLU A 44 15.04 18.16 -10.93
CA GLU A 44 13.79 17.41 -11.03
C GLU A 44 12.83 17.81 -9.90
N GLU A 45 11.57 18.01 -10.25
CA GLU A 45 10.52 18.36 -9.30
C GLU A 45 10.22 17.18 -8.35
N LEU A 46 10.08 17.48 -7.05
CA LEU A 46 9.63 16.49 -6.07
C LEU A 46 8.11 16.37 -6.10
N THR A 47 7.61 15.16 -6.35
CA THR A 47 6.18 14.88 -6.47
C THR A 47 5.74 13.74 -5.55
N ILE A 48 4.50 13.82 -5.08
CA ILE A 48 3.83 12.80 -4.27
C ILE A 48 2.50 12.39 -4.89
N SER A 49 1.94 11.25 -4.51
CA SER A 49 0.57 10.91 -4.88
C SER A 49 -0.42 11.48 -3.86
N TYR A 50 -1.37 12.29 -4.30
CA TYR A 50 -2.45 12.82 -3.44
C TYR A 50 -3.58 11.81 -3.27
N ILE A 51 -3.65 10.83 -4.18
CA ILE A 51 -4.77 9.92 -4.36
C ILE A 51 -4.24 8.49 -4.54
N GLU A 52 -5.14 7.51 -4.52
CA GLU A 52 -4.79 6.13 -4.79
C GLU A 52 -4.43 5.91 -6.27
N SER A 53 -3.15 5.63 -6.54
CA SER A 53 -2.60 5.46 -7.90
C SER A 53 -3.12 4.19 -8.62
N LEU A 54 -3.64 3.22 -7.85
CA LEU A 54 -4.16 1.95 -8.37
C LEU A 54 -5.46 2.14 -9.16
N MET A 55 -6.22 3.22 -8.93
CA MET A 55 -7.48 3.49 -9.63
C MET A 55 -7.26 3.76 -11.13
N PRO A 56 -8.25 3.53 -12.01
CA PRO A 56 -8.15 3.83 -13.45
C PRO A 56 -8.03 5.35 -13.69
N THR A 57 -7.45 5.76 -14.81
CA THR A 57 -7.15 7.18 -15.08
C THR A 57 -8.40 8.05 -15.02
N SER A 58 -9.53 7.59 -15.54
CA SER A 58 -10.80 8.31 -15.47
C SER A 58 -11.23 8.64 -14.03
N GLU A 59 -11.05 7.71 -13.10
CA GLU A 59 -11.38 7.91 -11.69
C GLU A 59 -10.38 8.82 -10.99
N ARG A 60 -9.08 8.65 -11.30
CA ARG A 60 -8.02 9.54 -10.81
C ARG A 60 -8.27 11.00 -11.23
N GLN A 61 -8.53 11.24 -12.51
CA GLN A 61 -8.84 12.58 -13.03
C GLN A 61 -10.07 13.19 -12.38
N LYS A 62 -11.15 12.40 -12.23
CA LYS A 62 -12.37 12.87 -11.56
C LYS A 62 -12.11 13.27 -10.11
N GLN A 63 -11.31 12.49 -9.37
CA GLN A 63 -10.96 12.81 -7.99
C GLN A 63 -10.09 14.05 -7.90
N LEU A 64 -9.04 14.15 -8.72
CA LEU A 64 -8.13 15.30 -8.75
C LEU A 64 -8.87 16.59 -9.10
N LYS A 65 -9.71 16.57 -10.15
CA LYS A 65 -10.51 17.72 -10.56
C LYS A 65 -11.50 18.16 -9.48
N ARG A 66 -12.10 17.20 -8.77
CA ARG A 66 -13.07 17.49 -7.71
C ARG A 66 -12.43 18.05 -6.43
N GLN A 67 -11.28 17.53 -6.02
CA GLN A 67 -10.65 17.84 -4.73
C GLN A 67 -9.57 18.92 -4.82
N TYR A 68 -8.85 18.96 -5.94
CA TYR A 68 -7.66 19.79 -6.12
C TYR A 68 -7.75 20.72 -7.34
N CYS A 69 -8.85 20.65 -8.11
CA CYS A 69 -9.16 21.57 -9.21
C CYS A 69 -8.13 21.59 -10.35
N PHE A 70 -7.47 20.47 -10.64
CA PHE A 70 -6.56 20.33 -11.78
C PHE A 70 -6.74 18.99 -12.51
N GLU A 71 -6.17 18.90 -13.72
CA GLU A 71 -6.08 17.68 -14.53
C GLU A 71 -4.62 17.23 -14.59
N CYS A 72 -4.36 15.94 -14.37
CA CYS A 72 -3.00 15.41 -14.32
C CYS A 72 -2.54 14.90 -15.69
N ASP A 73 -1.35 15.29 -16.14
CA ASP A 73 -0.80 14.93 -17.44
C ASP A 73 0.41 13.98 -17.37
N CYS A 74 0.68 13.39 -16.19
CA CYS A 74 1.82 12.48 -16.00
C CYS A 74 1.78 11.23 -16.91
N CYS A 75 2.92 10.56 -17.07
CA CYS A 75 3.07 9.37 -17.91
C CYS A 75 2.03 8.27 -17.62
N LEU A 76 1.68 8.05 -16.35
CA LEU A 76 0.69 7.04 -15.97
C LEU A 76 -0.73 7.41 -16.38
N CYS A 77 -1.06 8.70 -16.50
CA CYS A 77 -2.35 9.15 -17.06
C CYS A 77 -2.41 9.02 -18.58
N GLN A 78 -1.26 8.90 -19.25
CA GLN A 78 -1.17 8.68 -20.69
C GLN A 78 -1.10 7.20 -21.06
N ASP A 79 -0.87 6.32 -20.08
CA ASP A 79 -0.73 4.86 -20.25
C ASP A 79 -2.10 4.15 -20.27
N GLN A 80 -2.65 3.97 -21.46
CA GLN A 80 -3.91 3.25 -21.66
C GLN A 80 -3.79 1.74 -21.43
N GLU A 81 -2.60 1.16 -21.58
CA GLU A 81 -2.38 -0.28 -21.41
C GLU A 81 -2.56 -0.67 -19.94
N LYS A 82 -2.05 0.16 -19.01
CA LYS A 82 -2.27 -0.06 -17.58
C LYS A 82 -3.75 0.03 -17.21
N ASP A 83 -4.51 0.96 -17.76
CA ASP A 83 -5.95 1.04 -17.51
C ASP A 83 -6.70 -0.18 -18.06
N ALA A 84 -6.33 -0.67 -19.24
CA ALA A 84 -6.89 -1.90 -19.80
C ALA A 84 -6.62 -3.11 -18.88
N LYS A 85 -5.42 -3.22 -18.30
CA LYS A 85 -5.10 -4.27 -17.31
C LYS A 85 -5.88 -4.10 -16.02
N LYS A 86 -6.02 -2.87 -15.52
CA LYS A 86 -6.77 -2.55 -14.29
C LYS A 86 -8.24 -2.95 -14.40
N LEU A 87 -8.82 -2.82 -15.59
CA LEU A 87 -10.22 -3.12 -15.90
C LEU A 87 -10.41 -4.42 -16.70
N ALA A 88 -9.41 -5.30 -16.72
CA ALA A 88 -9.46 -6.54 -17.47
C ALA A 88 -10.59 -7.47 -16.97
N GLY A 89 -11.17 -8.25 -17.87
CA GLY A 89 -12.32 -9.12 -17.59
C GLY A 89 -13.65 -8.49 -18.01
N GLU A 90 -14.75 -9.18 -17.70
CA GLU A 90 -16.08 -8.75 -18.12
C GLU A 90 -16.60 -7.54 -17.33
N GLU A 91 -17.10 -6.52 -18.05
CA GLU A 91 -17.58 -5.27 -17.44
C GLU A 91 -18.71 -5.45 -16.42
N PRO A 92 -19.75 -6.24 -16.68
CA PRO A 92 -20.78 -6.49 -15.67
C PRO A 92 -20.21 -7.11 -14.39
N ALA A 93 -19.27 -8.05 -14.53
CA ALA A 93 -18.65 -8.74 -13.42
C ALA A 93 -17.82 -7.80 -12.53
N TRP A 94 -16.91 -7.01 -13.12
CA TRP A 94 -16.08 -6.13 -12.28
C TRP A 94 -16.87 -4.94 -11.72
N LYS A 95 -17.98 -4.52 -12.33
CA LYS A 95 -18.89 -3.52 -11.76
C LYS A 95 -19.57 -4.03 -10.50
N GLU A 96 -20.08 -5.25 -10.52
CA GLU A 96 -20.67 -5.87 -9.34
C GLU A 96 -19.65 -5.98 -8.19
N VAL A 97 -18.44 -6.44 -8.50
CA VAL A 97 -17.35 -6.53 -7.51
C VAL A 97 -16.95 -5.14 -7.00
N LYS A 98 -16.85 -4.14 -7.87
CA LYS A 98 -16.56 -2.75 -7.49
C LYS A 98 -17.57 -2.23 -6.48
N ASP A 99 -18.87 -2.37 -6.77
CA ASP A 99 -19.93 -1.89 -5.90
C ASP A 99 -19.88 -2.62 -4.56
N ALA A 100 -19.71 -3.94 -4.59
CA ALA A 100 -19.59 -4.75 -3.39
C ALA A 100 -18.42 -4.35 -2.48
N VAL A 101 -17.24 -4.07 -3.05
CA VAL A 101 -16.04 -3.65 -2.32
C VAL A 101 -16.18 -2.23 -1.77
N ASN A 102 -16.77 -1.31 -2.53
CA ASN A 102 -16.97 0.08 -2.09
C ASN A 102 -17.97 0.21 -0.92
N GLU A 103 -18.88 -0.76 -0.77
CA GLU A 103 -19.83 -0.82 0.34
C GLU A 103 -19.25 -1.40 1.63
N VAL A 104 -18.09 -2.06 1.57
CA VAL A 104 -17.50 -2.70 2.76
C VAL A 104 -17.04 -1.62 3.73
N LYS A 105 -17.74 -1.52 4.86
CA LYS A 105 -17.31 -0.72 6.01
C LYS A 105 -16.34 -1.53 6.86
N TYR A 106 -15.43 -0.85 7.55
CA TYR A 106 -14.47 -1.50 8.45
C TYR A 106 -15.22 -2.29 9.54
N PRO A 107 -15.10 -3.63 9.58
CA PRO A 107 -15.82 -4.44 10.56
C PRO A 107 -15.33 -4.23 11.98
N LYS A 108 -16.25 -4.25 12.94
CA LYS A 108 -16.00 -4.02 14.37
C LYS A 108 -16.17 -5.27 15.22
N SER A 109 -16.80 -6.31 14.70
CA SER A 109 -17.02 -7.57 15.41
C SER A 109 -16.64 -8.78 14.54
N LYS A 110 -16.52 -9.93 15.20
CA LYS A 110 -16.24 -11.20 14.51
C LYS A 110 -17.36 -11.57 13.55
N GLU A 111 -18.63 -11.37 13.92
CA GLU A 111 -19.76 -11.69 13.03
C GLU A 111 -19.78 -10.81 11.78
N GLU A 112 -19.33 -9.55 11.88
CA GLU A 112 -19.21 -8.67 10.72
C GLU A 112 -18.10 -9.15 9.77
N TRP A 113 -16.96 -9.63 10.31
CA TRP A 113 -15.90 -10.24 9.51
C TRP A 113 -16.36 -11.52 8.79
N GLU A 114 -17.17 -12.35 9.44
CA GLU A 114 -17.76 -13.56 8.82
C GLU A 114 -18.67 -13.20 7.64
N LYS A 115 -19.50 -12.17 7.78
CA LYS A 115 -20.34 -11.66 6.69
C LYS A 115 -19.50 -11.14 5.51
N VAL A 116 -18.43 -10.39 5.80
CA VAL A 116 -17.51 -9.90 4.77
C VAL A 116 -16.85 -11.06 4.05
N LEU A 117 -16.34 -12.06 4.78
CA LEU A 117 -15.71 -13.24 4.18
C LEU A 117 -16.69 -14.02 3.29
N ALA A 118 -17.91 -14.26 3.77
CA ALA A 118 -18.95 -14.94 3.00
C ALA A 118 -19.29 -14.20 1.70
N LYS A 119 -19.44 -12.86 1.75
CA LYS A 119 -19.66 -12.02 0.56
C LYS A 119 -18.48 -12.13 -0.41
N CYS A 120 -17.25 -12.06 0.09
CA CYS A 120 -16.05 -12.18 -0.74
C CYS A 120 -15.96 -13.56 -1.41
N GLN A 121 -16.17 -14.63 -0.67
CA GLN A 121 -16.13 -16.00 -1.19
C GLN A 121 -17.18 -16.24 -2.28
N HIS A 122 -18.41 -15.75 -2.05
CA HIS A 122 -19.48 -15.81 -3.06
C HIS A 122 -19.04 -15.12 -4.35
N LEU A 123 -18.61 -13.85 -4.27
CA LEU A 123 -18.21 -13.07 -5.45
C LEU A 123 -16.98 -13.64 -6.17
N LEU A 124 -16.00 -14.13 -5.40
CA LEU A 124 -14.82 -14.78 -5.97
C LEU A 124 -15.23 -16.05 -6.73
N SER A 125 -16.13 -16.87 -6.16
CA SER A 125 -16.59 -18.11 -6.80
C SER A 125 -17.45 -17.86 -8.03
N SER A 126 -18.32 -16.84 -8.02
CA SER A 126 -19.19 -16.50 -9.14
C SER A 126 -18.43 -15.91 -10.33
N HIS A 127 -17.29 -15.26 -10.08
CA HIS A 127 -16.53 -14.56 -11.11
C HIS A 127 -15.14 -15.15 -11.40
N THR A 128 -14.81 -16.34 -10.88
CA THR A 128 -13.48 -16.96 -11.01
C THR A 128 -13.01 -17.06 -12.47
N SER A 129 -13.90 -17.36 -13.41
CA SER A 129 -13.59 -17.47 -14.85
C SER A 129 -13.62 -16.14 -15.62
N HIS A 130 -14.17 -15.08 -15.03
CA HIS A 130 -14.49 -13.84 -15.74
C HIS A 130 -13.56 -12.69 -15.38
N LEU A 131 -12.95 -12.72 -14.19
CA LEU A 131 -12.09 -11.64 -13.69
C LEU A 131 -10.69 -12.17 -13.34
N PRO A 132 -9.63 -11.69 -14.02
CA PRO A 132 -8.28 -12.01 -13.64
C PRO A 132 -7.91 -11.28 -12.34
N ASP A 133 -6.98 -11.84 -11.57
CA ASP A 133 -6.47 -11.20 -10.34
C ASP A 133 -5.76 -9.86 -10.60
N THR A 134 -5.39 -9.57 -11.86
CA THR A 134 -4.88 -8.26 -12.28
C THR A 134 -5.96 -7.19 -12.32
N ASN A 135 -7.25 -7.53 -12.41
CA ASN A 135 -8.32 -6.53 -12.30
C ASN A 135 -8.27 -5.90 -10.89
N ILE A 136 -8.31 -4.58 -10.80
CA ILE A 136 -8.11 -3.89 -9.51
C ILE A 136 -9.24 -4.14 -8.51
N TYR A 137 -10.46 -4.40 -8.97
CA TYR A 137 -11.60 -4.67 -8.10
C TYR A 137 -11.54 -6.10 -7.58
N GLN A 138 -11.14 -7.05 -8.43
CA GLN A 138 -10.80 -8.41 -8.02
C GLN A 138 -9.65 -8.41 -7.00
N LEU A 139 -8.60 -7.60 -7.26
CA LEU A 139 -7.48 -7.45 -6.33
C LEU A 139 -7.91 -6.89 -4.98
N LYS A 140 -8.77 -5.86 -4.96
CA LYS A 140 -9.34 -5.31 -3.72
C LYS A 140 -10.24 -6.31 -2.99
N LEU A 141 -11.00 -7.13 -3.74
CA LEU A 141 -11.81 -8.21 -3.17
C LEU A 141 -10.94 -9.29 -2.50
N LEU A 142 -9.83 -9.66 -3.14
CA LEU A 142 -8.83 -10.59 -2.56
C LEU A 142 -8.19 -10.03 -1.29
N ASP A 143 -7.83 -8.75 -1.29
CA ASP A 143 -7.27 -8.09 -0.11
C ASP A 143 -8.27 -8.04 1.04
N CYS A 144 -9.55 -7.76 0.73
CA CYS A 144 -10.65 -7.78 1.70
C CYS A 144 -10.88 -9.19 2.27
N ALA A 145 -10.88 -10.23 1.42
CA ALA A 145 -11.00 -11.62 1.85
C ALA A 145 -9.82 -12.04 2.74
N MET A 146 -8.60 -11.62 2.38
CA MET A 146 -7.40 -11.85 3.17
C MET A 146 -7.51 -11.21 4.56
N ASP A 147 -7.93 -9.94 4.65
CA ASP A 147 -8.13 -9.25 5.92
C ASP A 147 -9.20 -9.93 6.79
N ALA A 148 -10.30 -10.37 6.18
CA ALA A 148 -11.34 -11.11 6.89
C ALA A 148 -10.80 -12.44 7.45
N CYS A 149 -10.07 -13.22 6.65
CA CYS A 149 -9.44 -14.45 7.12
C CYS A 149 -8.43 -14.21 8.25
N ILE A 150 -7.64 -13.13 8.20
CA ILE A 150 -6.69 -12.77 9.27
C ILE A 150 -7.44 -12.48 10.58
N ASN A 151 -8.52 -11.69 10.52
CA ASN A 151 -9.31 -11.34 11.72
C ASN A 151 -10.13 -12.52 12.27
N LEU A 152 -10.38 -13.53 11.44
CA LEU A 152 -11.05 -14.78 11.83
C LEU A 152 -10.07 -15.91 12.16
N GLU A 153 -8.77 -15.64 12.15
CA GLU A 153 -7.70 -16.61 12.42
C GLU A 153 -7.66 -17.80 11.43
N ALA A 154 -8.21 -17.61 10.22
CA ALA A 154 -8.20 -18.58 9.12
C ALA A 154 -6.91 -18.44 8.28
N TRP A 155 -5.76 -18.78 8.87
CA TRP A 155 -4.42 -18.48 8.32
C TRP A 155 -4.12 -19.08 6.94
N GLU A 156 -4.57 -20.31 6.68
CA GLU A 156 -4.36 -20.99 5.40
C GLU A 156 -5.10 -20.27 4.26
N GLN A 157 -6.37 -19.92 4.49
CA GLN A 157 -7.18 -19.15 3.53
C GLN A 157 -6.62 -17.74 3.33
N ALA A 158 -6.20 -17.08 4.42
CA ALA A 158 -5.53 -15.78 4.33
C ALA A 158 -4.29 -15.84 3.43
N LEU A 159 -3.47 -16.89 3.56
CA LEU A 159 -2.29 -17.08 2.72
C LEU A 159 -2.65 -17.35 1.26
N CYS A 160 -3.71 -18.13 1.01
CA CYS A 160 -4.20 -18.40 -0.35
C CYS A 160 -4.57 -17.09 -1.08
N TYR A 161 -5.41 -16.25 -0.46
CA TYR A 161 -5.76 -14.96 -1.03
C TYR A 161 -4.55 -14.02 -1.13
N GLY A 162 -3.75 -13.92 -0.07
CA GLY A 162 -2.54 -13.08 -0.06
C GLY A 162 -1.54 -13.44 -1.15
N SER A 163 -1.31 -14.72 -1.40
CA SER A 163 -0.38 -15.18 -2.44
C SER A 163 -0.82 -14.75 -3.84
N ARG A 164 -2.12 -14.78 -4.11
CA ARG A 164 -2.70 -14.32 -5.39
C ARG A 164 -2.48 -12.83 -5.64
N THR A 165 -2.46 -12.01 -4.58
CA THR A 165 -2.23 -10.57 -4.72
C THR A 165 -0.80 -10.18 -5.10
N LEU A 166 0.20 -11.03 -4.85
CA LEU A 166 1.62 -10.67 -5.01
C LEU A 166 1.99 -10.28 -6.45
N GLY A 167 1.44 -11.00 -7.44
CA GLY A 167 1.65 -10.71 -8.86
C GLY A 167 1.10 -9.34 -9.27
N PRO A 168 -0.21 -9.07 -9.05
CA PRO A 168 -0.82 -7.77 -9.30
C PRO A 168 -0.14 -6.61 -8.55
N TYR A 169 0.26 -6.78 -7.29
CA TYR A 169 0.99 -5.75 -6.55
C TYR A 169 2.35 -5.45 -7.18
N ARG A 170 3.07 -6.45 -7.70
CA ARG A 170 4.31 -6.25 -8.46
C ARG A 170 4.07 -5.54 -9.78
N LEU A 171 2.94 -5.80 -10.44
CA LEU A 171 2.57 -5.17 -11.71
C LEU A 171 2.25 -3.68 -11.55
N TYR A 172 1.52 -3.31 -10.50
CA TYR A 172 1.00 -1.94 -10.35
C TYR A 172 1.85 -1.02 -9.51
N TYR A 173 2.65 -1.56 -8.59
CA TYR A 173 3.49 -0.76 -7.71
C TYR A 173 4.97 -0.95 -8.02
N PRO A 174 5.75 0.16 -8.09
CA PRO A 174 7.20 0.07 -8.27
C PRO A 174 7.84 -0.69 -7.11
N ASP A 175 9.08 -1.13 -7.30
CA ASP A 175 9.80 -1.95 -6.31
C ASP A 175 9.86 -1.25 -4.94
N PHE A 176 9.99 0.08 -4.92
CA PHE A 176 10.07 0.90 -3.71
C PHE A 176 8.73 1.57 -3.37
N HIS A 177 7.63 0.80 -3.31
CA HIS A 177 6.33 1.33 -2.88
C HIS A 177 5.91 0.80 -1.51
N PRO A 178 5.45 1.66 -0.56
CA PRO A 178 5.03 1.20 0.77
C PRO A 178 3.95 0.14 0.72
N LEU A 179 2.91 0.29 -0.11
CA LEU A 179 1.82 -0.71 -0.17
C LEU A 179 2.31 -2.09 -0.62
N ARG A 180 3.25 -2.16 -1.59
CA ARG A 180 3.85 -3.42 -2.02
C ARG A 180 4.71 -4.03 -0.92
N ALA A 181 5.47 -3.21 -0.19
CA ALA A 181 6.25 -3.67 0.94
C ALA A 181 5.38 -4.18 2.11
N VAL A 182 4.25 -3.53 2.41
CA VAL A 182 3.26 -4.04 3.38
C VAL A 182 2.76 -5.41 2.93
N GLN A 183 2.40 -5.55 1.65
CA GLN A 183 1.79 -6.78 1.16
C GLN A 183 2.76 -7.96 1.18
N LEU A 184 4.01 -7.76 0.74
CA LEU A 184 5.07 -8.76 0.87
C LEU A 184 5.28 -9.18 2.34
N MET A 185 5.22 -8.22 3.27
CA MET A 185 5.37 -8.48 4.69
C MET A 185 4.19 -9.27 5.26
N ARG A 186 2.94 -8.92 4.91
CA ARG A 186 1.73 -9.64 5.35
C ARG A 186 1.78 -11.09 4.87
N VAL A 187 2.08 -11.32 3.58
CA VAL A 187 2.18 -12.68 3.02
C VAL A 187 3.37 -13.45 3.59
N GLY A 188 4.54 -12.82 3.69
CA GLY A 188 5.74 -13.44 4.27
C GLY A 188 5.53 -13.87 5.73
N LYS A 189 4.81 -13.07 6.53
CA LYS A 189 4.46 -13.43 7.92
C LYS A 189 3.50 -14.61 7.97
N LEU A 190 2.50 -14.68 7.08
CA LEU A 190 1.59 -15.82 6.97
C LEU A 190 2.31 -17.11 6.56
N GLN A 191 3.29 -17.03 5.65
CA GLN A 191 4.15 -18.14 5.27
C GLN A 191 4.99 -18.61 6.47
N TYR A 192 5.60 -17.66 7.20
CA TYR A 192 6.40 -17.95 8.38
C TYR A 192 5.59 -18.65 9.47
N SER A 193 4.38 -18.15 9.78
CA SER A 193 3.52 -18.75 10.81
C SER A 193 3.05 -20.17 10.46
N GLN A 194 3.09 -20.54 9.18
CA GLN A 194 2.76 -21.88 8.69
C GLN A 194 4.00 -22.78 8.50
N GLY A 195 5.19 -22.34 8.95
CA GLY A 195 6.43 -23.12 8.84
C GLY A 195 7.04 -23.17 7.43
N MET A 196 6.54 -22.38 6.48
CA MET A 196 7.03 -22.30 5.10
C MET A 196 8.28 -21.39 5.01
N LEU A 197 9.35 -21.76 5.73
CA LEU A 197 10.51 -20.89 5.95
C LEU A 197 11.22 -20.44 4.64
N PRO A 198 11.46 -21.32 3.63
CA PRO A 198 12.11 -20.89 2.40
C PRO A 198 11.27 -19.86 1.62
N GLN A 199 9.95 -20.09 1.54
CA GLN A 199 9.02 -19.18 0.87
C GLN A 199 8.92 -17.85 1.63
N ALA A 200 8.78 -17.90 2.96
CA ALA A 200 8.74 -16.72 3.82
C ALA A 200 9.99 -15.86 3.62
N LEU A 201 11.18 -16.47 3.64
CA LEU A 201 12.44 -15.77 3.42
C LEU A 201 12.49 -15.15 2.00
N GLY A 202 12.08 -15.91 0.97
CA GLY A 202 12.03 -15.42 -0.40
C GLY A 202 11.08 -14.23 -0.59
N THR A 203 9.91 -14.26 0.04
CA THR A 203 8.93 -13.16 0.00
C THR A 203 9.44 -11.95 0.78
N LEU A 204 9.96 -12.14 1.98
CA LEU A 204 10.45 -11.05 2.83
C LEU A 204 11.69 -10.36 2.26
N LYS A 205 12.56 -11.09 1.55
CA LYS A 205 13.73 -10.53 0.86
C LYS A 205 13.40 -9.71 -0.38
N GLN A 206 12.21 -9.87 -0.97
CA GLN A 206 11.77 -9.03 -2.10
C GLN A 206 11.44 -7.60 -1.64
N LYS A 207 11.31 -7.36 -0.34
CA LYS A 207 11.18 -6.01 0.19
C LYS A 207 12.53 -5.30 0.05
N PRO A 208 12.59 -4.10 -0.55
CA PRO A 208 13.85 -3.42 -0.72
C PRO A 208 14.52 -3.11 0.62
N LEU A 209 15.76 -3.55 0.77
CA LEU A 209 16.58 -3.43 1.99
C LEU A 209 16.86 -1.98 2.42
N SER A 210 16.69 -1.00 1.52
CA SER A 210 16.92 0.44 1.79
C SER A 210 15.69 1.19 2.30
N GLY A 211 14.50 0.58 2.25
CA GLY A 211 13.26 1.17 2.76
C GLY A 211 12.94 0.66 4.16
N VAL A 212 13.40 1.36 5.19
CA VAL A 212 13.09 1.08 6.59
C VAL A 212 11.58 1.20 6.81
N MET A 213 10.88 0.09 6.69
CA MET A 213 9.53 -0.10 7.21
C MET A 213 9.70 -0.79 8.55
N CYS A 214 9.71 -0.01 9.63
CA CYS A 214 9.73 -0.58 10.97
C CYS A 214 8.32 -1.04 11.35
N LEU A 215 8.27 -2.22 11.97
CA LEU A 215 7.10 -2.78 12.65
C LEU A 215 7.33 -2.57 14.15
N GLN A 216 6.35 -2.01 14.85
CA GLN A 216 6.28 -2.19 16.30
C GLN A 216 5.84 -3.61 16.59
N ASN A 217 6.67 -4.34 17.34
CA ASN A 217 6.40 -5.70 17.80
C ASN A 217 5.37 -5.64 18.94
N THR A 218 4.08 -5.73 18.65
CA THR A 218 3.08 -6.07 19.67
C THR A 218 3.14 -7.58 19.85
N GLY A 219 3.77 -8.05 20.93
CA GLY A 219 4.15 -9.44 21.18
C GLY A 219 3.02 -10.46 21.35
N SER A 220 2.03 -10.48 20.44
CA SER A 220 1.01 -11.51 20.35
C SER A 220 0.65 -11.76 18.87
N LEU A 221 0.52 -13.03 18.50
CA LEU A 221 -0.02 -13.46 17.20
C LEU A 221 -1.49 -13.04 16.99
N THR A 222 -2.20 -12.66 18.06
CA THR A 222 -3.65 -12.37 18.06
C THR A 222 -4.03 -10.93 18.41
N SER A 223 -3.08 -10.04 18.70
CA SER A 223 -3.42 -8.62 18.91
C SER A 223 -3.69 -7.96 17.56
N HIS A 224 -4.97 -7.64 17.30
CA HIS A 224 -5.48 -6.87 16.16
C HIS A 224 -4.39 -6.04 15.46
N LEU A 225 -4.09 -6.40 14.22
CA LEU A 225 -3.15 -5.68 13.36
C LEU A 225 -3.77 -4.33 12.96
N LYS A 226 -3.82 -3.37 13.89
CA LYS A 226 -3.93 -1.96 13.50
C LYS A 226 -2.59 -1.59 12.90
N LEU A 227 -2.52 -1.64 11.58
CA LEU A 227 -1.37 -1.20 10.81
C LEU A 227 -1.27 0.33 10.90
N TYR A 228 -0.76 0.84 12.02
CA TYR A 228 -0.14 2.14 12.05
C TYR A 228 1.20 1.99 11.34
N ILE A 229 1.46 2.86 10.37
CA ILE A 229 2.85 3.09 9.98
C ILE A 229 3.48 3.76 11.20
N THR A 230 4.16 2.98 12.04
CA THR A 230 4.98 3.48 13.15
C THR A 230 6.37 2.93 12.93
N VAL A 231 7.26 3.77 12.40
CA VAL A 231 8.61 3.35 12.12
C VAL A 231 9.46 3.53 13.40
N GLY A 232 9.58 2.48 14.22
CA GLY A 232 10.42 2.48 15.44
C GLY A 232 11.84 1.97 15.19
N VAL A 233 12.85 2.80 15.46
CA VAL A 233 14.28 2.44 15.45
C VAL A 233 14.58 1.42 16.55
N PHE A 234 15.02 0.20 16.19
CA PHE A 234 15.73 -0.68 17.13
C PHE A 234 17.23 -0.48 16.96
N PHE A 235 17.87 0.05 18.00
CA PHE A 235 19.32 -0.01 18.17
C PHE A 235 19.74 -1.46 18.41
N PHE A 236 20.64 -1.99 17.57
CA PHE A 236 21.57 -3.03 17.99
C PHE A 236 23.00 -2.55 17.70
N PRO A 237 23.93 -2.66 18.67
CA PRO A 237 25.24 -2.05 18.59
C PRO A 237 26.16 -2.96 17.79
N TRP A 238 26.52 -2.56 16.57
CA TRP A 238 27.75 -3.03 15.95
C TRP A 238 28.61 -1.84 15.56
N THR A 239 29.75 -1.84 16.23
CA THR A 239 30.90 -0.96 16.17
C THR A 239 31.42 -0.72 14.76
N THR A 240 31.79 0.54 14.50
CA THR A 240 32.92 0.99 13.64
C THR A 240 33.06 0.38 12.24
N CYS A 241 32.87 1.16 11.17
CA CYS A 241 33.95 1.84 10.44
C CYS A 241 33.49 2.37 9.06
N CYS A 242 33.87 3.62 8.77
CA CYS A 242 34.05 4.26 7.45
C CYS A 242 32.86 4.39 6.47
N PHE A 243 32.33 5.61 6.33
CA PHE A 243 32.77 6.50 5.25
C PHE A 243 32.52 7.98 5.60
N LYS A 244 33.59 8.76 5.54
CA LYS A 244 33.66 10.21 5.76
C LYS A 244 33.16 10.97 4.53
N LYS A 245 32.53 12.13 4.81
CA LYS A 245 32.43 13.34 3.97
C LYS A 245 31.55 13.27 2.69
N CYS A 246 30.29 13.68 2.86
CA CYS A 246 29.68 14.69 1.99
C CYS A 246 29.15 15.81 2.88
N GLN A 247 29.89 16.91 2.98
CA GLN A 247 29.40 18.18 3.51
C GLN A 247 28.67 18.90 2.37
N ALA A 248 27.36 19.08 2.50
CA ALA A 248 26.62 20.14 1.82
C ALA A 248 25.44 20.54 2.72
N HIS A 249 25.71 21.54 3.55
CA HIS A 249 24.80 22.51 4.15
C HIS A 249 23.40 22.05 4.59
N SER A 250 23.32 21.88 5.91
CA SER A 250 22.13 22.04 6.77
C SER A 250 21.24 23.24 6.38
N CYS A 251 20.04 22.94 5.88
CA CYS A 251 18.89 23.82 6.05
C CYS A 251 18.16 23.42 7.34
N VAL A 252 18.67 23.91 8.46
CA VAL A 252 17.87 24.08 9.69
C VAL A 252 17.20 25.44 9.52
N LEU A 253 15.88 25.47 9.34
CA LEU A 253 15.11 26.70 9.50
C LEU A 253 14.30 26.60 10.79
N PRO A 254 14.36 27.65 11.64
CA PRO A 254 13.90 27.60 13.01
C PRO A 254 12.38 27.58 13.10
N THR A 255 11.90 26.80 14.06
CA THR A 255 10.55 26.84 14.62
C THR A 255 10.24 28.28 15.06
N VAL A 256 9.31 28.94 14.37
CA VAL A 256 8.65 30.14 14.92
C VAL A 256 7.35 29.66 15.56
N LEU A 257 7.37 29.67 16.90
CA LEU A 257 6.21 29.57 17.76
C LEU A 257 5.26 30.76 17.48
N CYS A 258 4.00 30.46 17.22
CA CYS A 258 2.84 31.25 17.64
C CYS A 258 1.67 30.28 17.87
#